data_AF-A0ABD3INZ1-F1
#
_entry.id   AF-A0ABD3INZ1-F1
#
_cell.length_a   1.000
_cell.length_b   1.000
_cell.length_c   1.000
_cell.angle_alpha   90.00
_cell.angle_beta   90.00
_cell.angle_gamma   90.00
#
_symmetry.space_group_name_H-M   'P 1'
#
loop_
_entity.id
_entity.type
_entity.pdbx_description
1 polymer ?
#
loop_
_entity_poly.entity_id
_entity_poly.type
_entity_poly.pdbx_seq_one_letter_code
_entity_poly.pdbx_strand_id
1 'polypeptide(L)'
;MASDSVEAQQNEHTIKVWEANKDRLESMHRRISEPPKLLSRAAGKTGCCIFRVPKSLADINGRAYEPRIVSIGPYHRGEPHLRMIEEHKWRYLGMVLERTRPMGLGLEDYMRTVAPLVGSSRECYSEAIPLDDDEFIEMMVVDAFFMIELFRKVSRLVPHERDDPLFRVAWILPFFYQDFLRLENQIPYFVLERLFEMSMVSAEESKRSLAELALEFFNNTMQRPDSVIAACSDLKGTHLLDLVRSSFIPRDRHELEEPRRRVSVPTHLIQSVPELIHAGFKLRRIGEEGESFLVVRFRDGVLEMPTIMIDDFTSPFLLNCVAYEQCHDSSSNHITAYATLLDCLVNTDRDVEYLCYQRIMENYFGTNGEVARFINNLGKDVAFDIDRCYLSGVFNSVHEYYSNSWRVKWAFFKSWPFLSTLAASSLLLLTVAQTFFTVYGYFRPPK
;
A
#
# COMPACT_ATOMS: atom_id res chain seq x y z
N MET A 1 -54.12 47.41 -53.81
CA MET A 1 -52.89 48.18 -54.01
C MET A 1 -52.28 48.43 -52.64
N ALA A 2 -51.00 48.12 -52.52
CA ALA A 2 -50.19 48.14 -51.31
C ALA A 2 -49.94 49.56 -50.77
N SER A 3 -49.57 49.63 -49.48
CA SER A 3 -48.57 50.52 -48.85
C SER A 3 -48.91 50.58 -47.35
N ASP A 4 -48.28 49.76 -46.52
CA ASP A 4 -47.03 50.06 -45.80
C ASP A 4 -47.07 51.36 -44.98
N SER A 5 -47.17 51.21 -43.66
CA SER A 5 -46.61 52.15 -42.68
C SER A 5 -46.04 51.36 -41.52
N VAL A 6 -44.72 51.44 -41.41
CA VAL A 6 -43.80 50.77 -40.49
C VAL A 6 -44.01 51.25 -39.05
N GLU A 7 -44.37 50.35 -38.13
CA GLU A 7 -44.11 50.51 -36.70
C GLU A 7 -42.81 49.79 -36.36
N ALA A 8 -41.75 50.55 -36.11
CA ALA A 8 -40.47 50.06 -35.66
C ALA A 8 -40.59 49.59 -34.20
N GLN A 9 -40.61 48.28 -33.96
CA GLN A 9 -40.33 47.70 -32.65
C GLN A 9 -38.83 47.78 -32.37
N GLN A 10 -38.45 48.71 -31.49
CA GLN A 10 -37.10 48.87 -30.99
C GLN A 10 -36.88 47.84 -29.86
N ASN A 11 -36.31 46.68 -30.20
CA ASN A 11 -35.86 45.69 -29.22
C ASN A 11 -34.55 46.18 -28.56
N GLU A 12 -34.66 46.82 -27.40
CA GLU A 12 -33.54 47.02 -26.49
C GLU A 12 -33.15 45.67 -25.87
N HIS A 13 -32.15 45.00 -26.44
CA HIS A 13 -31.43 43.93 -25.77
C HIS A 13 -30.45 44.55 -24.76
N THR A 14 -30.94 44.86 -23.57
CA THR A 14 -30.08 45.25 -22.44
C THR A 14 -29.27 44.04 -21.98
N ILE A 15 -27.99 43.99 -22.35
CA ILE A 15 -27.02 43.04 -21.81
C ILE A 15 -26.90 43.34 -20.31
N LYS A 16 -27.44 42.46 -19.47
CA LYS A 16 -27.20 42.53 -18.02
C LYS A 16 -25.71 42.28 -17.76
N VAL A 17 -24.97 43.37 -17.57
CA VAL A 17 -23.60 43.31 -17.06
C VAL A 17 -23.68 42.63 -15.70
N TRP A 18 -22.95 41.52 -15.54
CA TRP A 18 -22.88 40.83 -14.27
C TRP A 18 -22.24 41.76 -13.24
N GLU A 19 -22.98 42.06 -12.17
CA GLU A 19 -22.47 42.79 -11.01
C GLU A 19 -22.21 41.81 -9.86
N ALA A 20 -20.99 41.86 -9.33
CA ALA A 20 -20.60 41.00 -8.24
C ALA A 20 -21.33 41.39 -6.95
N ASN A 21 -21.99 40.43 -6.31
CA ASN A 21 -22.55 40.62 -4.98
C ASN A 21 -21.40 40.79 -3.97
N LYS A 22 -21.24 42.00 -3.43
CA LYS A 22 -20.14 42.37 -2.53
C LYS A 22 -20.13 41.56 -1.24
N ASP A 23 -21.29 41.32 -0.62
CA ASP A 23 -21.40 40.51 0.60
C ASP A 23 -20.94 39.06 0.35
N ARG A 24 -21.27 38.52 -0.83
CA ARG A 24 -20.82 37.20 -1.26
C ARG A 24 -19.31 37.17 -1.49
N LEU A 25 -18.74 38.21 -2.11
CA LEU A 25 -17.29 38.34 -2.26
C LEU A 25 -16.59 38.44 -0.90
N GLU A 26 -17.08 39.25 0.05
CA GLU A 26 -16.50 39.35 1.39
C GLU A 26 -16.57 38.02 2.15
N SER A 27 -17.69 37.30 2.05
CA SER A 27 -17.82 35.94 2.58
C SER A 27 -16.80 34.98 1.96
N MET A 28 -16.58 35.07 0.65
CA MET A 28 -15.57 34.26 -0.05
C MET A 28 -14.15 34.62 0.39
N HIS A 29 -13.79 35.91 0.50
CA HIS A 29 -12.47 36.35 0.99
C HIS A 29 -12.20 35.89 2.42
N ARG A 30 -13.23 35.89 3.28
CA ARG A 30 -13.14 35.33 4.63
C ARG A 30 -12.85 33.84 4.60
N ARG A 31 -13.59 33.06 3.79
CA ARG A 31 -13.36 31.61 3.62
C ARG A 31 -11.98 31.29 3.05
N ILE A 32 -11.46 32.13 2.15
CA ILE A 32 -10.10 31.98 1.58
C ILE A 32 -9.02 32.20 2.64
N SER A 33 -9.30 33.07 3.61
CA SER A 33 -8.35 33.45 4.67
C SER A 33 -8.42 32.51 5.89
N GLU A 34 -9.53 31.79 6.06
CA GLU A 34 -9.67 30.79 7.12
C GLU A 34 -8.79 29.56 6.82
N PRO A 35 -8.02 29.07 7.81
CA PRO A 35 -7.27 27.83 7.63
C PRO A 35 -8.22 26.64 7.41
N PRO A 36 -7.79 25.61 6.66
CA PRO A 36 -8.54 24.38 6.54
C PRO A 36 -8.85 23.80 7.93
N LYS A 37 -10.11 23.40 8.14
CA LYS A 37 -10.59 22.86 9.43
C LYS A 37 -10.54 21.34 9.49
N LEU A 38 -10.52 20.67 8.33
CA LEU A 38 -10.53 19.22 8.21
C LEU A 38 -9.11 18.69 8.02
N LEU A 39 -8.41 19.19 6.99
CA LEU A 39 -7.01 18.88 6.77
C LEU A 39 -6.11 19.74 7.68
N SER A 40 -5.08 19.13 8.25
CA SER A 40 -4.05 19.85 8.97
C SER A 40 -3.26 20.75 7.99
N ARG A 41 -2.66 21.83 8.49
CA ARG A 41 -1.74 22.65 7.68
C ARG A 41 -0.49 21.88 7.25
N ALA A 42 -0.23 20.73 7.85
CA ALA A 42 0.90 19.87 7.54
C ALA A 42 0.56 18.78 6.52
N ALA A 43 -0.72 18.58 6.15
CA ALA A 43 -1.17 17.46 5.32
C ALA A 43 -0.45 17.33 3.95
N GLY A 44 0.10 18.41 3.40
CA GLY A 44 0.91 18.39 2.18
C GLY A 44 2.42 18.57 2.39
N LYS A 45 2.89 18.52 3.64
CA LYS A 45 4.32 18.63 3.98
C LYS A 45 4.93 17.24 4.14
N THR A 46 6.23 17.13 3.92
CA THR A 46 7.02 15.90 4.13
C THR A 46 6.99 15.37 5.57
N GLY A 47 6.60 16.20 6.55
CA GLY A 47 6.47 15.80 7.95
C GLY A 47 5.17 15.04 8.26
N CYS A 48 4.15 15.13 7.40
CA CYS A 48 2.88 14.43 7.58
C CYS A 48 3.00 12.99 7.08
N CYS A 49 2.86 12.03 7.99
CA CYS A 49 3.04 10.61 7.73
C CYS A 49 1.90 9.72 8.25
N ILE A 50 0.98 10.27 9.07
CA ILE A 50 -0.15 9.56 9.65
C ILE A 50 -1.45 10.11 9.06
N PHE A 51 -2.02 9.36 8.12
CA PHE A 51 -3.13 9.81 7.30
C PHE A 51 -4.45 9.16 7.72
N ARG A 52 -5.56 9.91 7.60
CA ARG A 52 -6.86 9.26 7.39
C ARG A 52 -6.86 8.62 6.01
N VAL A 53 -7.30 7.37 5.95
CA VAL A 53 -7.34 6.60 4.72
C VAL A 53 -8.38 7.22 3.79
N PRO A 54 -8.05 7.44 2.50
CA PRO A 54 -8.99 7.92 1.52
C PRO A 54 -10.26 7.07 1.48
N LYS A 55 -11.41 7.73 1.46
CA LYS A 55 -12.71 7.05 1.48
C LYS A 55 -12.88 6.04 0.34
N SER A 56 -12.31 6.28 -0.83
CA SER A 56 -12.31 5.33 -1.94
C SER A 56 -11.71 3.98 -1.54
N LEU A 57 -10.54 3.98 -0.89
CA LEU A 57 -9.88 2.76 -0.43
C LEU A 57 -10.68 2.07 0.69
N ALA A 58 -11.22 2.86 1.62
CA ALA A 58 -12.04 2.36 2.73
C ALA A 58 -13.35 1.71 2.24
N ASP A 59 -14.02 2.29 1.25
CA ASP A 59 -15.26 1.75 0.67
C ASP A 59 -15.02 0.39 -0.04
N ILE A 60 -13.81 0.17 -0.59
CA ILE A 60 -13.43 -1.09 -1.25
C ILE A 60 -13.06 -2.19 -0.23
N ASN A 61 -12.25 -1.84 0.76
CA ASN A 61 -11.61 -2.81 1.66
C ASN A 61 -12.23 -2.85 3.07
N GLY A 62 -13.28 -2.07 3.29
CA GLY A 62 -14.07 -2.05 4.52
C GLY A 62 -13.22 -1.80 5.76
N ARG A 63 -13.37 -2.67 6.76
CA ARG A 63 -12.74 -2.55 8.09
C ARG A 63 -11.24 -2.89 8.11
N ALA A 64 -10.58 -2.93 6.95
CA ALA A 64 -9.14 -3.18 6.87
C ALA A 64 -8.28 -1.99 7.35
N TYR A 65 -8.89 -0.86 7.70
CA TYR A 65 -8.16 0.31 8.22
C TYR A 65 -8.53 0.63 9.66
N GLU A 66 -9.60 0.01 10.19
CA GLU A 66 -10.08 0.23 11.54
C GLU A 66 -9.38 -0.69 12.54
N PRO A 67 -8.91 -0.18 13.70
CA PRO A 67 -8.41 -1.01 14.78
C PRO A 67 -9.54 -1.86 15.38
N ARG A 68 -9.19 -3.06 15.85
CA ARG A 68 -10.14 -4.06 16.34
C ARG A 68 -10.26 -4.07 17.86
N ILE A 69 -9.17 -3.87 18.58
CA ILE A 69 -9.14 -3.94 20.05
C ILE A 69 -8.37 -2.83 20.75
N VAL A 70 -7.44 -2.17 20.07
CA VAL A 70 -6.63 -1.11 20.69
C VAL A 70 -6.52 0.13 19.80
N SER A 71 -6.88 1.28 20.36
CA SER A 71 -6.56 2.58 19.77
C SER A 71 -5.12 2.93 20.09
N ILE A 72 -4.39 3.53 19.16
CA ILE A 72 -3.06 4.12 19.34
C ILE A 72 -3.09 5.47 18.63
N GLY A 73 -2.78 6.53 19.37
CA GLY A 73 -2.90 7.88 18.88
C GLY A 73 -4.36 8.38 18.83
N PRO A 74 -4.59 9.52 18.18
CA PRO A 74 -5.80 10.32 18.39
C PRO A 74 -7.01 9.92 17.55
N TYR A 75 -6.82 9.26 16.40
CA TYR A 75 -7.90 9.09 15.42
C TYR A 75 -9.03 8.15 15.84
N HIS A 76 -8.72 7.14 16.67
CA HIS A 76 -9.67 6.17 17.21
C HIS A 76 -9.86 6.28 18.73
N ARG A 77 -9.30 7.34 19.34
CA ARG A 77 -9.31 7.53 20.80
C ARG A 77 -10.75 7.67 21.29
N GLY A 78 -11.10 6.86 22.29
CA GLY A 78 -12.41 6.91 22.96
C GLY A 78 -13.52 6.06 22.32
N GLU A 79 -13.23 5.40 21.19
CA GLU A 79 -14.20 4.51 20.54
C GLU A 79 -14.66 3.38 21.48
N PRO A 80 -15.97 3.13 21.64
CA PRO A 80 -16.48 2.21 22.65
C PRO A 80 -15.94 0.78 22.55
N HIS A 81 -15.69 0.26 21.34
CA HIS A 81 -15.22 -1.12 21.15
C HIS A 81 -13.73 -1.31 21.47
N LEU A 82 -12.94 -0.23 21.61
CA LEU A 82 -11.51 -0.29 21.91
C LEU A 82 -11.18 -0.09 23.40
N ARG A 83 -12.19 0.22 24.23
CA ARG A 83 -12.01 0.56 25.65
C ARG A 83 -11.38 -0.53 26.50
N MET A 84 -11.51 -1.80 26.10
CA MET A 84 -10.98 -2.93 26.85
C MET A 84 -9.47 -2.76 27.14
N ILE A 85 -8.70 -2.28 26.15
CA ILE A 85 -7.24 -2.18 26.28
C ILE A 85 -6.79 -0.88 26.94
N GLU A 86 -7.62 0.17 26.98
CA GLU A 86 -7.27 1.44 27.61
C GLU A 86 -6.88 1.28 29.09
N GLU A 87 -7.59 0.43 29.85
CA GLU A 87 -7.23 0.13 31.25
C GLU A 87 -5.86 -0.55 31.36
N HIS A 88 -5.52 -1.41 30.39
CA HIS A 88 -4.23 -2.10 30.35
C HIS A 88 -3.07 -1.17 30.00
N LYS A 89 -3.29 -0.14 29.19
CA LYS A 89 -2.25 0.86 28.89
C LYS A 89 -1.78 1.58 30.15
N TRP A 90 -2.71 2.00 31.01
CA TRP A 90 -2.39 2.62 32.29
C TRP A 90 -1.66 1.68 33.23
N ARG A 91 -2.06 0.40 33.27
CA ARG A 91 -1.35 -0.62 34.04
C ARG A 91 0.10 -0.77 33.55
N TYR A 92 0.32 -0.78 32.24
CA TYR A 92 1.65 -0.89 31.64
C TYR A 92 2.51 0.34 31.93
N LEU A 93 1.93 1.55 31.86
CA LEU A 93 2.60 2.77 32.31
C LEU A 93 3.02 2.69 33.78
N GLY A 94 2.14 2.18 34.66
CA GLY A 94 2.45 1.94 36.06
C GLY A 94 3.66 1.02 36.26
N MET A 95 3.76 -0.07 35.49
CA MET A 95 4.91 -0.97 35.54
C MET A 95 6.21 -0.29 35.10
N VAL A 96 6.16 0.54 34.05
CA VAL A 96 7.31 1.34 33.62
C VAL A 96 7.76 2.26 34.74
N LEU A 97 6.83 2.99 35.36
CA LEU A 97 7.12 3.92 36.46
C LEU A 97 7.73 3.21 37.67
N GLU A 98 7.22 2.03 38.03
CA GLU A 98 7.81 1.22 39.11
C GLU A 98 9.24 0.80 38.79
N ARG A 99 9.49 0.38 37.53
CA ARG A 99 10.81 -0.05 37.09
C ARG A 99 11.82 1.10 37.03
N THR A 100 11.40 2.30 36.62
CA THR A 100 12.30 3.45 36.45
C THR A 100 12.41 4.35 37.68
N ARG A 101 11.57 4.13 38.70
CA ARG A 101 11.62 4.83 40.00
C ARG A 101 13.02 4.89 40.64
N PRO A 102 13.86 3.83 40.62
CA PRO A 102 15.21 3.90 41.19
C PRO A 102 16.14 4.91 40.51
N MET A 103 15.84 5.31 39.27
CA MET A 103 16.56 6.38 38.56
C MET A 103 16.07 7.78 38.91
N GLY A 104 15.03 7.89 39.74
CA GLY A 104 14.37 9.16 40.05
C GLY A 104 13.45 9.66 38.94
N LEU A 105 13.06 8.80 37.98
CA LEU A 105 12.12 9.17 36.93
C LEU A 105 10.68 8.97 37.39
N GLY A 106 9.86 10.01 37.23
CA GLY A 106 8.42 9.98 37.47
C GLY A 106 7.61 10.27 36.20
N LEU A 107 6.28 10.22 36.35
CA LEU A 107 5.35 10.52 35.26
C LEU A 107 5.57 11.93 34.69
N GLU A 108 5.82 12.91 35.58
CA GLU A 108 6.09 14.29 35.19
C GLU A 108 7.32 14.40 34.27
N ASP A 109 8.37 13.62 34.51
CA ASP A 109 9.58 13.66 33.70
C ASP A 109 9.34 13.14 32.28
N TYR A 110 8.49 12.11 32.14
CA TYR A 110 8.08 11.61 30.83
C TYR A 110 7.19 12.60 30.09
N MET A 111 6.21 13.20 30.77
CA MET A 111 5.37 14.24 30.17
C MET A 111 6.22 15.45 29.74
N ARG A 112 7.15 15.91 30.58
CA ARG A 112 8.08 17.02 30.27
C ARG A 112 8.98 16.71 29.07
N THR A 113 9.31 15.43 28.87
CA THR A 113 10.12 14.98 27.74
C THR A 113 9.34 14.99 26.42
N VAL A 114 8.04 14.73 26.46
CA VAL A 114 7.15 14.76 25.28
C VAL A 114 6.64 16.18 24.98
N ALA A 115 6.48 17.05 25.98
CA ALA A 115 6.02 18.42 25.81
C ALA A 115 6.68 19.22 24.65
N PRO A 116 8.03 19.24 24.49
CA PRO A 116 8.66 19.95 23.36
C PRO A 116 8.40 19.31 22.00
N LEU A 117 7.87 18.09 21.96
CA LEU A 117 7.62 17.33 20.73
C LEU A 117 6.21 17.56 20.15
N VAL A 118 5.30 18.17 20.91
CA VAL A 118 3.88 18.35 20.54
C VAL A 118 3.71 18.95 19.15
N GLY A 119 4.43 20.03 18.85
CA GLY A 119 4.36 20.70 17.55
C GLY A 119 4.69 19.76 16.39
N SER A 120 5.87 19.13 16.42
CA SER A 120 6.30 18.16 15.41
C SER A 120 5.39 16.93 15.35
N SER A 121 4.89 16.46 16.49
CA SER A 121 4.01 15.30 16.55
C SER A 121 2.64 15.59 15.93
N ARG A 122 2.09 16.80 16.11
CA ARG A 122 0.85 17.22 15.44
C ARG A 122 1.04 17.39 13.94
N GLU A 123 2.23 17.81 13.48
CA GLU A 123 2.54 17.90 12.05
C GLU A 123 2.60 16.53 11.36
N CYS A 124 2.73 15.44 12.10
CA CYS A 124 2.65 14.08 11.54
C CYS A 124 1.24 13.68 11.09
N TYR A 125 0.19 14.33 11.58
CA TYR A 125 -1.20 13.95 11.29
C TYR A 125 -1.79 14.76 10.12
N SER A 126 -2.47 14.08 9.21
CA SER A 126 -3.15 14.69 8.06
C SER A 126 -4.35 15.54 8.44
N GLU A 127 -4.96 15.28 9.60
CA GLU A 127 -6.12 16.02 10.10
C GLU A 127 -5.80 16.80 11.38
N ALA A 128 -6.61 17.81 11.68
CA ALA A 128 -6.49 18.54 12.93
C ALA A 128 -6.91 17.66 14.12
N ILE A 129 -6.05 17.57 15.14
CA ILE A 129 -6.33 16.77 16.34
C ILE A 129 -7.05 17.63 17.40
N PRO A 130 -8.30 17.28 17.78
CA PRO A 130 -9.13 18.06 18.69
C PRO A 130 -8.84 17.78 20.17
N LEU A 131 -7.56 17.65 20.51
CA LEU A 131 -7.07 17.49 21.89
C LEU A 131 -6.27 18.73 22.26
N ASP A 132 -6.37 19.19 23.51
CA ASP A 132 -5.43 20.17 24.02
C ASP A 132 -4.02 19.56 24.18
N ASP A 133 -3.04 20.37 24.56
CA ASP A 133 -1.65 19.90 24.62
C ASP A 133 -1.42 18.92 25.77
N ASP A 134 -2.11 19.07 26.89
CA ASP A 134 -1.96 18.19 28.06
C ASP A 134 -2.59 16.82 27.76
N GLU A 135 -3.80 16.80 27.20
CA GLU A 135 -4.48 15.58 26.74
C GLU A 135 -3.67 14.84 25.66
N PHE A 136 -3.05 15.60 24.74
CA PHE A 136 -2.23 15.03 23.68
C PHE A 136 -0.92 14.44 24.22
N ILE A 137 -0.25 15.11 25.16
CA ILE A 137 0.95 14.60 25.83
C ILE A 137 0.62 13.33 26.63
N GLU A 138 -0.47 13.32 27.39
CA GLU A 138 -0.93 12.15 28.14
C GLU A 138 -1.13 10.95 27.21
N MET A 139 -1.89 11.14 26.13
CA MET A 139 -2.12 10.10 25.12
C MET A 139 -0.80 9.56 24.57
N MET A 140 0.12 10.43 24.18
CA MET A 140 1.41 10.04 23.62
C MET A 140 2.21 9.19 24.60
N VAL A 141 2.31 9.61 25.86
CA VAL A 141 3.06 8.88 26.90
C VAL A 141 2.43 7.52 27.18
N VAL A 142 1.11 7.47 27.37
CA VAL A 142 0.37 6.23 27.69
C VAL A 142 0.46 5.23 26.55
N ASP A 143 0.17 5.66 25.32
CA ASP A 143 0.18 4.79 24.14
C ASP A 143 1.60 4.33 23.80
N ALA A 144 2.59 5.23 23.88
CA ALA A 144 4.00 4.89 23.65
C ALA A 144 4.51 3.84 24.62
N PHE A 145 4.28 4.03 25.92
CA PHE A 145 4.75 3.07 26.92
C PHE A 145 4.00 1.75 26.87
N PHE A 146 2.72 1.75 26.51
CA PHE A 146 2.01 0.50 26.26
C PHE A 146 2.71 -0.34 25.18
N MET A 147 3.04 0.26 24.03
CA MET A 147 3.74 -0.44 22.94
C MET A 147 5.15 -0.85 23.32
N ILE A 148 5.95 0.07 23.87
CA ILE A 148 7.35 -0.18 24.27
C ILE A 148 7.43 -1.32 25.28
N GLU A 149 6.57 -1.29 26.29
CA GLU A 149 6.57 -2.29 27.36
C GLU A 149 6.09 -3.65 26.84
N LEU A 150 5.12 -3.66 25.92
CA LEU A 150 4.70 -4.89 25.24
C LEU A 150 5.84 -5.49 24.41
N PHE A 151 6.58 -4.68 23.65
CA PHE A 151 7.75 -5.15 22.89
C PHE A 151 8.82 -5.74 23.81
N ARG A 152 9.15 -5.05 24.91
CA ARG A 152 10.10 -5.55 25.92
C ARG A 152 9.67 -6.89 26.52
N LYS A 153 8.38 -7.05 26.84
CA LYS A 153 7.82 -8.29 27.39
C LYS A 153 7.85 -9.44 26.38
N VAL A 154 7.47 -9.18 25.12
CA VAL A 154 7.49 -10.21 24.06
C VAL A 154 8.92 -10.67 23.74
N SER A 155 9.88 -9.74 23.65
CA SER A 155 11.30 -10.05 23.48
C SER A 155 11.98 -10.59 24.74
N ARG A 156 11.23 -10.76 25.85
CA ARG A 156 11.72 -11.27 27.15
C ARG A 156 12.83 -10.42 27.78
N LEU A 157 12.97 -9.15 27.38
CA LEU A 157 13.84 -8.19 28.06
C LEU A 157 13.30 -7.84 29.45
N VAL A 158 11.98 -7.85 29.59
CA VAL A 158 11.28 -7.61 30.85
C VAL A 158 10.35 -8.79 31.10
N PRO A 159 10.30 -9.35 32.33
CA PRO A 159 9.35 -10.40 32.64
C PRO A 159 7.92 -9.85 32.57
N HIS A 160 7.01 -10.59 31.95
CA HIS A 160 5.58 -10.34 32.14
C HIS A 160 5.08 -11.12 33.36
N GLU A 161 4.03 -10.62 34.01
CA GLU A 161 3.42 -11.33 35.12
C GLU A 161 2.74 -12.62 34.63
N ARG A 162 2.72 -13.66 35.48
CA ARG A 162 2.10 -14.96 35.13
C ARG A 162 0.61 -14.83 34.80
N ASP A 163 -0.06 -13.87 35.45
CA ASP A 163 -1.49 -13.61 35.30
C ASP A 163 -1.80 -12.38 34.43
N ASP A 164 -0.86 -11.93 33.59
CA ASP A 164 -1.13 -10.86 32.63
C ASP A 164 -2.14 -11.35 31.57
N PRO A 165 -3.37 -10.78 31.51
CA PRO A 165 -4.39 -11.24 30.58
C PRO A 165 -3.98 -11.05 29.11
N LEU A 166 -3.11 -10.08 28.80
CA LEU A 166 -2.64 -9.85 27.42
C LEU A 166 -1.77 -11.01 26.89
N PHE A 167 -1.14 -11.76 27.79
CA PHE A 167 -0.33 -12.95 27.45
C PHE A 167 -1.07 -14.27 27.69
N ARG A 168 -2.05 -14.30 28.61
CA ARG A 168 -2.84 -15.51 28.89
C ARG A 168 -3.95 -15.75 27.88
N VAL A 169 -4.51 -14.70 27.29
CA VAL A 169 -5.63 -14.80 26.36
C VAL A 169 -5.09 -14.85 24.93
N ALA A 170 -5.00 -16.05 24.37
CA ALA A 170 -4.28 -16.33 23.13
C ALA A 170 -4.72 -15.49 21.91
N TRP A 171 -5.97 -15.01 21.88
CA TRP A 171 -6.49 -14.25 20.75
C TRP A 171 -6.06 -12.77 20.75
N ILE A 172 -5.53 -12.22 21.86
CA ILE A 172 -5.22 -10.79 21.98
C ILE A 172 -3.99 -10.38 21.17
N LEU A 173 -2.85 -11.07 21.34
CA LEU A 173 -1.59 -10.70 20.66
C LEU A 173 -1.73 -10.64 19.13
N PRO A 174 -2.40 -11.58 18.44
CA PRO A 174 -2.66 -11.48 17.00
C PRO A 174 -3.31 -10.17 16.55
N PHE A 175 -4.21 -9.61 17.37
CA PHE A 175 -4.84 -8.32 17.05
C PHE A 175 -3.91 -7.13 17.30
N PHE A 176 -3.00 -7.20 18.26
CA PHE A 176 -1.98 -6.15 18.41
C PHE A 176 -1.03 -6.08 17.23
N TYR A 177 -0.63 -7.23 16.67
CA TYR A 177 0.17 -7.24 15.44
C TYR A 177 -0.52 -6.48 14.30
N GLN A 178 -1.84 -6.63 14.17
CA GLN A 178 -2.62 -5.95 13.13
C GLN A 178 -2.89 -4.48 13.47
N ASP A 179 -3.39 -4.19 14.66
CA ASP A 179 -3.84 -2.85 15.06
C ASP A 179 -2.67 -1.86 15.12
N PHE A 180 -1.47 -2.29 15.52
CA PHE A 180 -0.27 -1.43 15.54
C PHE A 180 0.28 -1.13 14.14
N LEU A 181 -0.22 -1.77 13.09
CA LEU A 181 0.17 -1.52 11.70
C LEU A 181 -0.95 -0.90 10.87
N ARG A 182 -2.05 -0.44 11.48
CA ARG A 182 -3.07 0.34 10.78
C ARG A 182 -2.59 1.77 10.59
N LEU A 183 -2.74 2.32 9.38
CA LEU A 183 -2.29 3.67 9.06
C LEU A 183 -2.94 4.74 9.96
N GLU A 184 -4.23 4.56 10.29
CA GLU A 184 -4.95 5.50 11.17
C GLU A 184 -4.66 5.30 12.67
N ASN A 185 -3.94 4.25 13.04
CA ASN A 185 -3.74 3.84 14.44
C ASN A 185 -2.27 3.92 14.83
N GLN A 186 -1.67 5.10 14.65
CA GLN A 186 -0.23 5.33 14.83
C GLN A 186 0.05 6.51 15.76
N ILE A 187 1.24 6.51 16.34
CA ILE A 187 1.91 7.71 16.87
C ILE A 187 3.29 7.86 16.18
N PRO A 188 3.88 9.07 16.19
CA PRO A 188 5.18 9.29 15.55
C PRO A 188 6.29 8.46 16.21
N TYR A 189 7.11 7.80 15.40
CA TYR A 189 8.15 6.89 15.87
C TYR A 189 9.19 7.57 16.77
N PHE A 190 9.53 8.83 16.50
CA PHE A 190 10.50 9.58 17.31
C PHE A 190 10.03 9.79 18.76
N VAL A 191 8.71 9.77 19.03
CA VAL A 191 8.17 9.81 20.40
C VAL A 191 8.46 8.48 21.10
N LEU A 192 8.26 7.36 20.40
CA LEU A 192 8.61 6.04 20.89
C LEU A 192 10.11 5.94 21.17
N GLU A 193 10.97 6.38 20.24
CA GLU A 193 12.43 6.36 20.43
C GLU A 193 12.84 7.15 21.68
N ARG A 194 12.34 8.39 21.81
CA ARG A 194 12.69 9.24 22.95
C ARG A 194 12.30 8.62 24.29
N LEU A 195 11.09 8.08 24.39
CA LEU A 195 10.60 7.45 25.63
C LEU A 195 11.27 6.10 25.90
N PHE A 196 11.62 5.35 24.84
CA PHE A 196 12.37 4.11 24.93
C PHE A 196 13.76 4.35 25.52
N GLU A 197 14.51 5.30 24.95
CA GLU A 197 15.85 5.71 25.41
C GLU A 197 15.83 6.18 26.87
N MET A 198 14.85 7.01 27.24
CA MET A 198 14.71 7.55 28.59
C MET A 198 14.35 6.48 29.65
N SER A 199 13.75 5.36 29.23
CA SER A 199 13.25 4.33 30.15
C SER A 199 14.14 3.09 30.25
N MET A 200 15.36 3.13 29.73
CA MET A 200 16.33 2.03 29.82
C MET A 200 16.95 1.94 31.21
N VAL A 201 16.93 0.74 31.81
CA VAL A 201 17.36 0.53 33.21
C VAL A 201 18.66 -0.24 33.33
N SER A 202 19.01 -1.04 32.33
CA SER A 202 20.16 -1.93 32.36
C SER A 202 21.07 -1.75 31.15
N ALA A 203 22.34 -2.11 31.33
CA ALA A 203 23.29 -2.15 30.23
C ALA A 203 22.89 -3.18 29.15
N GLU A 204 22.13 -4.23 29.48
CA GLU A 204 21.60 -5.18 28.50
C GLU A 204 20.46 -4.57 27.67
N GLU A 205 19.55 -3.81 28.28
CA GLU A 205 18.53 -3.05 27.54
C GLU A 205 19.15 -2.04 26.57
N SER A 206 20.27 -1.41 26.95
CA SER A 206 20.97 -0.44 26.08
C SER A 206 21.63 -1.04 24.84
N LYS A 207 21.71 -2.38 24.72
CA LYS A 207 22.26 -3.04 23.54
C LYS A 207 21.23 -3.26 22.43
N ARG A 208 19.94 -3.17 22.75
CA ARG A 208 18.86 -3.47 21.81
C ARG A 208 18.16 -2.19 21.40
N SER A 209 17.94 -2.02 20.09
CA SER A 209 17.24 -0.85 19.58
C SER A 209 15.73 -1.03 19.68
N LEU A 210 14.98 0.08 19.69
CA LEU A 210 13.52 0.03 19.59
C LEU A 210 13.07 -0.69 18.31
N ALA A 211 13.77 -0.44 17.21
CA ALA A 211 13.46 -1.01 15.90
C ALA A 211 13.55 -2.54 15.95
N GLU A 212 14.62 -3.05 16.57
CA GLU A 212 14.83 -4.48 16.75
C GLU A 212 13.71 -5.12 17.57
N LEU A 213 13.32 -4.54 18.71
CA LEU A 213 12.22 -5.08 19.54
C LEU A 213 10.87 -5.02 18.84
N ALA A 214 10.58 -3.93 18.13
CA ALA A 214 9.36 -3.79 17.36
C ALA A 214 9.32 -4.83 16.21
N LEU A 215 10.41 -5.01 15.48
CA LEU A 215 10.48 -5.99 14.39
C LEU A 215 10.40 -7.42 14.92
N GLU A 216 11.06 -7.76 16.04
CA GLU A 216 10.89 -9.05 16.72
C GLU A 216 9.43 -9.30 17.12
N PHE A 217 8.73 -8.28 17.63
CA PHE A 217 7.32 -8.37 17.97
C PHE A 217 6.49 -8.81 16.75
N PHE A 218 6.58 -8.11 15.61
CA PHE A 218 5.84 -8.48 14.40
C PHE A 218 6.34 -9.77 13.75
N ASN A 219 7.61 -10.14 13.97
CA ASN A 219 8.18 -11.38 13.41
C ASN A 219 7.55 -12.65 13.99
N ASN A 220 6.83 -12.57 15.11
CA ASN A 220 6.00 -13.67 15.62
C ASN A 220 4.91 -14.10 14.63
N THR A 221 4.51 -13.21 13.72
CA THR A 221 3.58 -13.54 12.62
C THR A 221 4.31 -13.69 11.28
N MET A 222 5.33 -12.86 11.00
CA MET A 222 6.01 -12.86 9.70
C MET A 222 7.02 -14.01 9.50
N GLN A 223 7.55 -14.58 10.59
CA GLN A 223 8.47 -15.73 10.58
C GLN A 223 9.70 -15.57 9.69
N ARG A 224 10.26 -14.34 9.60
CA ARG A 224 11.49 -14.05 8.86
C ARG A 224 12.71 -14.52 9.66
N PRO A 225 13.83 -14.87 9.01
CA PRO A 225 15.05 -15.27 9.70
C PRO A 225 15.60 -14.18 10.63
N ASP A 226 16.13 -14.58 11.79
CA ASP A 226 16.68 -13.64 12.79
C ASP A 226 17.78 -12.74 12.21
N SER A 227 18.58 -13.24 11.27
CA SER A 227 19.62 -12.46 10.58
C SER A 227 19.05 -11.28 9.79
N VAL A 228 17.86 -11.44 9.20
CA VAL A 228 17.16 -10.40 8.45
C VAL A 228 16.62 -9.33 9.40
N ILE A 229 16.11 -9.75 10.56
CA ILE A 229 15.63 -8.80 11.60
C ILE A 229 16.80 -8.01 12.19
N ALA A 230 17.90 -8.69 12.53
CA ALA A 230 19.10 -8.05 13.08
C ALA A 230 19.71 -7.01 12.11
N ALA A 231 19.67 -7.29 10.79
CA ALA A 231 20.13 -6.37 9.75
C ALA A 231 19.30 -5.07 9.66
N CYS A 232 18.12 -5.02 10.29
CA CYS A 232 17.23 -3.86 10.33
C CYS A 232 17.26 -3.11 11.67
N SER A 233 18.22 -3.42 12.56
CA SER A 233 18.29 -2.85 13.91
C SER A 233 18.55 -1.33 13.93
N ASP A 234 19.16 -0.77 12.89
CA ASP A 234 19.40 0.67 12.72
C ASP A 234 18.27 1.42 11.99
N LEU A 235 17.24 0.68 11.56
CA LEU A 235 16.15 1.24 10.77
C LEU A 235 15.30 2.21 11.61
N LYS A 236 14.99 3.37 11.04
CA LYS A 236 14.09 4.35 11.63
C LYS A 236 12.90 4.53 10.69
N GLY A 237 11.71 4.22 11.17
CA GLY A 237 10.46 4.55 10.49
C GLY A 237 9.95 5.93 10.90
N THR A 238 9.00 6.45 10.16
CA THR A 238 8.21 7.64 10.59
C THR A 238 7.16 7.27 11.65
N HIS A 239 6.63 6.06 11.58
CA HIS A 239 5.77 5.37 12.56
C HIS A 239 5.98 3.84 12.42
N LEU A 240 5.26 3.00 13.17
CA LEU A 240 5.49 1.54 13.19
C LEU A 240 5.18 0.85 11.86
N LEU A 241 4.06 1.20 11.21
CA LEU A 241 3.75 0.67 9.87
C LEU A 241 4.89 0.95 8.87
N ASP A 242 5.43 2.16 8.85
CA ASP A 242 6.54 2.54 7.97
C ASP A 242 7.86 1.85 8.34
N LEU A 243 8.14 1.66 9.63
CA LEU A 243 9.29 0.86 10.10
C LEU A 243 9.22 -0.56 9.55
N VAL A 244 8.08 -1.23 9.74
CA VAL A 244 7.88 -2.62 9.31
C VAL A 244 7.93 -2.71 7.79
N ARG A 245 7.24 -1.82 7.08
CA ARG A 245 7.28 -1.70 5.62
C ARG A 245 8.72 -1.56 5.11
N SER A 246 9.47 -0.61 5.66
CA SER A 246 10.85 -0.33 5.26
C SER A 246 11.80 -1.51 5.53
N SER A 247 11.49 -2.35 6.52
CA SER A 247 12.29 -3.55 6.79
C SER A 247 12.21 -4.61 5.68
N PHE A 248 11.22 -4.54 4.79
CA PHE A 248 11.13 -5.41 3.60
C PHE A 248 11.91 -4.87 2.40
N ILE A 249 12.51 -3.67 2.50
CA ILE A 249 13.22 -3.00 1.41
C ILE A 249 14.73 -2.97 1.73
N PRO A 250 15.48 -4.06 1.46
CA PRO A 250 16.93 -4.09 1.61
C PRO A 250 17.63 -2.91 0.93
N ARG A 251 18.44 -2.17 1.69
CA ARG A 251 19.16 -0.96 1.22
C ARG A 251 20.31 -1.27 0.25
N ASP A 252 20.78 -2.51 0.21
CA ASP A 252 21.94 -2.97 -0.55
C ASP A 252 21.57 -3.66 -1.88
N ARG A 253 20.29 -3.71 -2.23
CA ARG A 253 19.83 -4.39 -3.45
C ARG A 253 19.48 -3.43 -4.58
N HIS A 254 20.33 -3.42 -5.60
CA HIS A 254 20.07 -2.71 -6.87
C HIS A 254 18.74 -3.10 -7.54
N GLU A 255 18.27 -4.34 -7.33
CA GLU A 255 16.99 -4.83 -7.87
C GLU A 255 15.77 -4.11 -7.26
N LEU A 256 15.96 -3.42 -6.13
CA LEU A 256 14.94 -2.63 -5.44
C LEU A 256 15.20 -1.12 -5.59
N GLU A 257 16.16 -0.68 -6.40
CA GLU A 257 16.37 0.75 -6.62
C GLU A 257 15.33 1.29 -7.62
N GLU A 258 14.61 2.34 -7.22
CA GLU A 258 13.76 3.08 -8.15
C GLU A 258 14.61 3.76 -9.23
N PRO A 259 14.14 3.80 -10.49
CA PRO A 259 14.89 4.38 -11.58
C PRO A 259 15.09 5.90 -11.39
N ARG A 260 16.35 6.36 -11.45
CA ARG A 260 16.69 7.80 -11.30
C ARG A 260 16.11 8.69 -12.42
N ARG A 261 15.71 8.10 -13.54
CA ARG A 261 15.08 8.77 -14.68
C ARG A 261 13.88 7.95 -15.12
N ARG A 262 12.83 8.62 -15.59
CA ARG A 262 11.69 7.94 -16.21
C ARG A 262 12.19 7.01 -17.32
N VAL A 263 11.87 5.73 -17.18
CA VAL A 263 12.01 4.77 -18.25
C VAL A 263 10.64 4.69 -18.91
N SER A 264 10.56 5.03 -20.20
CA SER A 264 9.29 4.97 -20.92
C SER A 264 8.87 3.50 -21.04
N VAL A 265 7.93 3.05 -20.21
CA VAL A 265 7.32 1.73 -20.33
C VAL A 265 6.20 1.82 -21.38
N PRO A 266 6.16 0.92 -22.38
CA PRO A 266 4.98 0.80 -23.23
C PRO A 266 3.75 0.58 -22.34
N THR A 267 2.65 1.26 -22.60
CA THR A 267 1.48 1.44 -21.70
C THR A 267 0.68 0.16 -21.38
N HIS A 268 1.29 -1.02 -21.50
CA HIS A 268 0.67 -2.31 -21.30
C HIS A 268 1.21 -2.97 -20.03
N LEU A 269 0.36 -3.06 -19.02
CA LEU A 269 0.60 -3.83 -17.81
C LEU A 269 0.88 -5.30 -18.14
N ILE A 270 1.58 -5.97 -17.22
CA ILE A 270 1.81 -7.43 -17.28
C ILE A 270 0.46 -8.14 -17.42
N GLN A 271 0.43 -9.17 -18.27
CA GLN A 271 -0.77 -9.98 -18.47
C GLN A 271 -0.93 -10.99 -17.33
N SER A 272 -2.15 -11.51 -17.12
CA SER A 272 -2.37 -12.52 -16.09
C SER A 272 -1.63 -13.83 -16.35
N VAL A 273 -1.54 -14.64 -15.30
CA VAL A 273 -0.86 -15.95 -15.31
C VAL A 273 -1.21 -16.79 -16.55
N PRO A 274 -2.49 -16.95 -16.95
CA PRO A 274 -2.84 -17.75 -18.11
C PRO A 274 -2.21 -17.21 -19.39
N GLU A 275 -2.33 -15.92 -19.66
CA GLU A 275 -1.82 -15.24 -20.85
C GLU A 275 -0.29 -15.34 -20.93
N LEU A 276 0.40 -15.17 -19.80
CA LEU A 276 1.85 -15.35 -19.73
C LEU A 276 2.24 -16.78 -20.09
N ILE A 277 1.58 -17.79 -19.51
CA ILE A 277 1.84 -19.21 -19.84
C ILE A 277 1.60 -19.48 -21.32
N HIS A 278 0.51 -18.97 -21.91
CA HIS A 278 0.21 -19.11 -23.33
C HIS A 278 1.28 -18.45 -24.22
N ALA A 279 1.81 -17.30 -23.79
CA ALA A 279 2.90 -16.61 -24.48
C ALA A 279 4.28 -17.29 -24.33
N GLY A 280 4.37 -18.35 -23.51
CA GLY A 280 5.57 -19.17 -23.32
C GLY A 280 6.38 -18.84 -22.07
N PHE A 281 5.84 -18.02 -21.17
CA PHE A 281 6.51 -17.69 -19.91
C PHE A 281 6.47 -18.86 -18.93
N LYS A 282 7.43 -18.85 -18.00
CA LYS A 282 7.43 -19.72 -16.82
C LYS A 282 7.45 -18.86 -15.57
N LEU A 283 6.67 -19.22 -14.58
CA LEU A 283 6.74 -18.62 -13.25
C LEU A 283 7.49 -19.58 -12.33
N ARG A 284 8.45 -19.07 -11.55
CA ARG A 284 9.30 -19.88 -10.68
C ARG A 284 9.48 -19.24 -9.31
N ARG A 285 9.47 -20.06 -8.26
CA ARG A 285 9.84 -19.63 -6.92
C ARG A 285 11.35 -19.34 -6.82
N ILE A 286 11.71 -18.26 -6.14
CA ILE A 286 13.08 -18.02 -5.66
C ILE A 286 13.33 -18.86 -4.39
N GLY A 287 14.38 -19.69 -4.40
CA GLY A 287 14.68 -20.67 -3.35
C GLY A 287 15.56 -20.16 -2.21
N GLU A 288 15.88 -18.87 -2.17
CA GLU A 288 16.74 -18.26 -1.16
C GLU A 288 15.94 -17.97 0.12
N GLU A 289 16.39 -18.53 1.25
CA GLU A 289 15.77 -18.29 2.56
C GLU A 289 16.00 -16.84 3.02
N GLY A 290 14.96 -16.19 3.54
CA GLY A 290 15.03 -14.81 4.04
C GLY A 290 14.99 -13.72 2.96
N GLU A 291 14.82 -14.11 1.70
CA GLU A 291 14.64 -13.17 0.59
C GLU A 291 13.33 -12.38 0.78
N SER A 292 13.37 -11.05 0.65
CA SER A 292 12.16 -10.22 0.71
C SER A 292 11.23 -10.57 -0.44
N PHE A 293 9.92 -10.70 -0.17
CA PHE A 293 8.91 -10.98 -1.19
C PHE A 293 8.87 -9.95 -2.33
N LEU A 294 9.45 -8.76 -2.09
CA LEU A 294 9.57 -7.70 -3.08
C LEU A 294 10.58 -8.00 -4.20
N VAL A 295 11.50 -8.96 -4.03
CA VAL A 295 12.57 -9.20 -5.01
C VAL A 295 12.05 -10.02 -6.20
N VAL A 296 11.64 -9.34 -7.26
CA VAL A 296 11.13 -9.97 -8.48
C VAL A 296 12.19 -9.90 -9.58
N ARG A 297 12.45 -11.03 -10.25
CA ARG A 297 13.43 -11.11 -11.34
C ARG A 297 12.78 -11.62 -12.61
N PHE A 298 13.21 -11.12 -13.76
CA PHE A 298 12.82 -11.68 -15.05
C PHE A 298 14.05 -11.97 -15.91
N ARG A 299 14.20 -13.22 -16.35
CA ARG A 299 15.31 -13.67 -17.20
C ARG A 299 14.83 -14.71 -18.20
N ASP A 300 15.06 -14.45 -19.48
CA ASP A 300 14.83 -15.39 -20.59
C ASP A 300 13.43 -16.06 -20.60
N GLY A 301 12.38 -15.29 -20.32
CA GLY A 301 10.99 -15.80 -20.29
C GLY A 301 10.59 -16.45 -18.96
N VAL A 302 11.45 -16.39 -17.94
CA VAL A 302 11.16 -16.87 -16.58
C VAL A 302 10.95 -15.68 -15.65
N LEU A 303 9.76 -15.57 -15.07
CA LEU A 303 9.44 -14.62 -13.99
C LEU A 303 9.66 -15.33 -12.65
N GLU A 304 10.60 -14.82 -11.86
CA GLU A 304 10.99 -15.40 -10.58
C GLU A 304 10.50 -14.52 -9.43
N MET A 305 9.82 -15.15 -8.48
CA MET A 305 9.24 -14.47 -7.32
C MET A 305 9.49 -15.30 -6.06
N PRO A 306 9.81 -14.69 -4.91
CA PRO A 306 9.83 -15.38 -3.64
C PRO A 306 8.41 -15.76 -3.23
N THR A 307 8.31 -16.63 -2.22
CA THR A 307 7.02 -17.00 -1.67
C THR A 307 6.42 -15.83 -0.89
N ILE A 308 5.15 -15.50 -1.17
CA ILE A 308 4.34 -14.61 -0.32
C ILE A 308 3.24 -15.41 0.38
N MET A 309 3.13 -15.22 1.69
CA MET A 309 2.03 -15.75 2.49
C MET A 309 0.87 -14.77 2.45
N ILE A 310 -0.34 -15.25 2.13
CA ILE A 310 -1.58 -14.48 2.21
C ILE A 310 -2.41 -15.06 3.34
N ASP A 311 -2.51 -14.31 4.44
CA ASP A 311 -3.18 -14.66 5.68
C ASP A 311 -3.89 -13.44 6.31
N ASP A 312 -4.48 -13.63 7.49
CA ASP A 312 -5.22 -12.58 8.23
C ASP A 312 -4.33 -11.41 8.70
N PHE A 313 -3.01 -11.52 8.62
CA PHE A 313 -2.07 -10.48 9.00
C PHE A 313 -1.47 -9.76 7.79
N THR A 314 -0.99 -10.50 6.80
CA THR A 314 -0.35 -9.96 5.60
C THR A 314 -1.34 -9.20 4.75
N SER A 315 -2.59 -9.66 4.66
CA SER A 315 -3.63 -8.98 3.88
C SER A 315 -3.91 -7.54 4.38
N PRO A 316 -4.23 -7.29 5.67
CA PRO A 316 -4.36 -5.92 6.15
C PRO A 316 -3.06 -5.13 6.15
N PHE A 317 -1.91 -5.78 6.37
CA PHE A 317 -0.61 -5.13 6.32
C PHE A 317 -0.32 -4.55 4.93
N LEU A 318 -0.55 -5.32 3.86
CA LEU A 318 -0.39 -4.84 2.48
C LEU A 318 -1.33 -3.68 2.16
N LEU A 319 -2.61 -3.78 2.56
CA LEU A 319 -3.59 -2.70 2.35
C LEU A 319 -3.19 -1.39 3.04
N ASN A 320 -2.69 -1.47 4.28
CA ASN A 320 -2.25 -0.29 5.01
C ASN A 320 -0.94 0.28 4.45
N CYS A 321 -0.02 -0.58 3.99
CA CYS A 321 1.17 -0.13 3.27
C CYS A 321 0.82 0.60 1.97
N VAL A 322 -0.07 0.03 1.14
CA VAL A 322 -0.53 0.68 -0.09
C VAL A 322 -1.18 2.02 0.24
N ALA A 323 -2.10 2.07 1.21
CA ALA A 323 -2.71 3.33 1.62
C ALA A 323 -1.69 4.38 2.08
N TYR A 324 -0.67 3.96 2.84
CA TYR A 324 0.42 4.84 3.27
C TYR A 324 1.22 5.38 2.08
N GLU A 325 1.65 4.51 1.16
CA GLU A 325 2.41 4.90 -0.03
C GLU A 325 1.60 5.79 -0.99
N GLN A 326 0.27 5.64 -1.03
CA GLN A 326 -0.63 6.50 -1.79
C GLN A 326 -0.82 7.90 -1.17
N CYS A 327 -0.71 8.01 0.15
CA CYS A 327 -0.92 9.28 0.85
C CYS A 327 0.38 10.07 1.06
N HIS A 328 1.52 9.38 1.13
CA HIS A 328 2.79 9.97 1.49
C HIS A 328 3.75 10.11 0.30
N ASP A 329 3.78 11.29 -0.32
CA ASP A 329 4.63 11.61 -1.48
C ASP A 329 6.13 11.35 -1.27
N SER A 330 6.62 11.38 -0.02
CA SER A 330 8.04 11.13 0.29
C SER A 330 8.34 9.65 0.57
N SER A 331 7.32 8.79 0.60
CA SER A 331 7.49 7.34 0.68
C SER A 331 7.83 6.76 -0.69
N SER A 332 8.65 5.71 -0.71
CA SER A 332 8.79 4.85 -1.90
C SER A 332 7.49 4.09 -2.19
N ASN A 333 7.28 3.63 -3.42
CA ASN A 333 6.06 2.90 -3.82
C ASN A 333 6.23 1.37 -3.94
N HIS A 334 7.20 0.78 -3.23
CA HIS A 334 7.57 -0.63 -3.38
C HIS A 334 6.40 -1.59 -3.15
N ILE A 335 5.65 -1.43 -2.06
CA ILE A 335 4.54 -2.35 -1.77
C ILE A 335 3.43 -2.17 -2.81
N THR A 336 3.17 -0.93 -3.23
CA THR A 336 2.20 -0.58 -4.28
C THR A 336 2.59 -1.19 -5.63
N ALA A 337 3.86 -1.13 -6.01
CA ALA A 337 4.35 -1.74 -7.25
C ALA A 337 4.18 -3.26 -7.22
N TYR A 338 4.53 -3.89 -6.10
CA TYR A 338 4.36 -5.33 -5.93
C TYR A 338 2.88 -5.74 -5.91
N ALA A 339 2.03 -4.97 -5.22
CA ALA A 339 0.59 -5.14 -5.22
C ALA A 339 0.01 -5.05 -6.64
N THR A 340 0.46 -4.08 -7.44
CA THR A 340 0.06 -3.93 -8.83
C THR A 340 0.53 -5.11 -9.68
N LEU A 341 1.72 -5.64 -9.44
CA LEU A 341 2.19 -6.87 -10.08
C LEU A 341 1.28 -8.06 -9.74
N LEU A 342 0.92 -8.25 -8.47
CA LEU A 342 0.01 -9.32 -8.07
C LEU A 342 -1.37 -9.19 -8.73
N ASP A 343 -1.93 -7.97 -8.75
CA ASP A 343 -3.18 -7.62 -9.42
C ASP A 343 -3.13 -7.97 -10.92
N CYS A 344 -2.02 -7.65 -11.59
CA CYS A 344 -1.80 -8.04 -12.98
C CYS A 344 -1.77 -9.57 -13.17
N LEU A 345 -1.14 -10.30 -12.26
CA LEU A 345 -0.98 -11.75 -12.37
C LEU A 345 -2.25 -12.53 -12.05
N VAL A 346 -3.10 -12.03 -11.14
CA VAL A 346 -4.23 -12.76 -10.55
C VAL A 346 -5.57 -12.13 -10.90
N ASN A 347 -6.28 -12.72 -11.85
CA ASN A 347 -7.65 -12.34 -12.19
C ASN A 347 -8.71 -13.28 -11.58
N THR A 348 -8.36 -14.55 -11.41
CA THR A 348 -9.29 -15.64 -11.03
C THR A 348 -8.72 -16.54 -9.93
N ASP A 349 -9.57 -17.39 -9.36
CA ASP A 349 -9.19 -18.41 -8.38
C ASP A 349 -8.20 -19.44 -8.96
N ARG A 350 -8.27 -19.73 -10.26
CA ARG A 350 -7.30 -20.60 -10.96
C ARG A 350 -5.90 -20.03 -11.01
N ASP A 351 -5.79 -18.70 -11.08
CA ASP A 351 -4.48 -18.03 -11.09
C ASP A 351 -3.82 -18.17 -9.72
N VAL A 352 -4.60 -17.99 -8.65
CA VAL A 352 -4.16 -18.26 -7.28
C VAL A 352 -3.78 -19.73 -7.10
N GLU A 353 -4.60 -20.66 -7.60
CA GLU A 353 -4.32 -22.10 -7.53
C GLU A 353 -2.98 -22.43 -8.19
N TYR A 354 -2.72 -21.85 -9.37
CA TYR A 354 -1.46 -22.03 -10.08
C TYR A 354 -0.26 -21.45 -9.31
N LEU A 355 -0.37 -20.24 -8.76
CA LEU A 355 0.70 -19.62 -7.96
C LEU A 355 0.99 -20.42 -6.68
N CYS A 356 -0.04 -20.99 -6.06
CA CYS A 356 0.10 -21.91 -4.93
C CYS A 356 0.81 -23.20 -5.33
N TYR A 357 0.45 -23.78 -6.49
CA TYR A 357 1.14 -24.96 -7.03
C TYR A 357 2.62 -24.70 -7.32
N GLN A 358 2.98 -23.51 -7.82
CA GLN A 358 4.37 -23.09 -8.02
C GLN A 358 5.09 -22.68 -6.73
N ARG A 359 4.41 -22.71 -5.58
CA ARG A 359 4.91 -22.24 -4.27
C ARG A 359 5.37 -20.78 -4.27
N ILE A 360 4.85 -19.97 -5.19
CA ILE A 360 5.04 -18.52 -5.20
C ILE A 360 4.08 -17.86 -4.21
N MET A 361 2.93 -18.50 -3.94
CA MET A 361 1.95 -18.03 -2.98
C MET A 361 1.63 -19.14 -1.98
N GLU A 362 1.42 -18.78 -0.72
CA GLU A 362 0.83 -19.66 0.29
C GLU A 362 -0.48 -19.05 0.77
N ASN A 363 -1.57 -19.80 0.64
CA ASN A 363 -2.91 -19.34 0.99
C ASN A 363 -3.33 -19.88 2.37
N TYR A 364 -3.37 -18.99 3.37
CA TYR A 364 -3.96 -19.22 4.70
C TYR A 364 -5.13 -18.25 4.99
N PHE A 365 -5.59 -17.53 3.97
CA PHE A 365 -6.64 -16.52 4.07
C PHE A 365 -8.04 -17.11 3.87
N GLY A 366 -8.15 -18.19 3.08
CA GLY A 366 -9.42 -18.86 2.82
C GLY A 366 -9.41 -19.59 1.49
N THR A 367 -10.49 -19.46 0.72
CA THR A 367 -10.58 -20.02 -0.62
C THR A 367 -9.71 -19.23 -1.61
N ASN A 368 -9.28 -19.89 -2.70
CA ASN A 368 -8.54 -19.23 -3.77
C ASN A 368 -9.33 -18.04 -4.38
N GLY A 369 -10.66 -18.14 -4.42
CA GLY A 369 -11.53 -17.04 -4.88
C GLY A 369 -11.55 -15.84 -3.91
N GLU A 370 -11.39 -16.06 -2.61
CA GLU A 370 -11.24 -14.98 -1.63
C GLU A 370 -9.89 -14.27 -1.79
N VAL A 371 -8.81 -15.02 -1.99
CA VAL A 371 -7.48 -14.45 -2.27
C VAL A 371 -7.48 -13.66 -3.59
N ALA A 372 -8.07 -14.21 -4.66
CA ALA A 372 -8.18 -13.52 -5.93
C ALA A 372 -8.96 -12.19 -5.76
N ARG A 373 -10.08 -12.21 -5.02
CA ARG A 373 -10.85 -10.98 -4.75
C ARG A 373 -10.06 -9.96 -3.94
N PHE A 374 -9.32 -10.42 -2.93
CA PHE A 374 -8.44 -9.56 -2.13
C PHE A 374 -7.38 -8.88 -3.01
N ILE A 375 -6.65 -9.65 -3.83
CA ILE A 375 -5.61 -9.11 -4.72
C ILE A 375 -6.21 -8.11 -5.71
N ASN A 376 -7.33 -8.46 -6.34
CA ASN A 376 -8.06 -7.55 -7.24
C ASN A 376 -8.57 -6.26 -6.57
N ASN A 377 -8.77 -6.28 -5.26
CA ASN A 377 -9.17 -5.10 -4.49
C ASN A 377 -7.96 -4.27 -4.02
N LEU A 378 -6.78 -4.88 -3.95
CA LEU A 378 -5.54 -4.21 -3.56
C LEU A 378 -5.08 -3.18 -4.61
N GLY A 379 -5.38 -3.41 -5.89
CA GLY A 379 -5.07 -2.50 -7.01
C GLY A 379 -6.14 -1.46 -7.36
N LYS A 380 -7.35 -1.55 -6.77
CA LYS A 380 -8.47 -0.64 -7.11
C LYS A 380 -8.30 0.75 -6.49
N ASP A 381 -8.57 1.77 -7.29
CA ASP A 381 -8.46 3.20 -6.93
C ASP A 381 -7.07 3.60 -6.38
N VAL A 382 -6.05 2.85 -6.76
CA VAL A 382 -4.64 3.13 -6.47
C VAL A 382 -4.03 3.89 -7.65
N ALA A 383 -3.45 5.05 -7.38
CA ALA A 383 -2.66 5.78 -8.36
C ALA A 383 -1.27 5.14 -8.49
N PHE A 384 -0.92 4.71 -9.69
CA PHE A 384 0.34 4.01 -9.93
C PHE A 384 1.05 4.53 -11.19
N ASP A 385 2.32 4.94 -11.03
CA ASP A 385 3.21 5.33 -12.13
C ASP A 385 4.21 4.19 -12.39
N ILE A 386 3.91 3.35 -13.39
CA ILE A 386 4.73 2.20 -13.78
C ILE A 386 6.15 2.60 -14.21
N ASP A 387 6.33 3.81 -14.73
CA ASP A 387 7.62 4.34 -15.19
C ASP A 387 8.52 4.77 -14.02
N ARG A 388 7.94 4.89 -12.82
CA ARG A 388 8.59 5.36 -11.59
C ARG A 388 8.37 4.40 -10.43
N CYS A 389 8.66 3.12 -10.67
CA CYS A 389 8.69 2.12 -9.62
C CYS A 389 9.91 1.20 -9.78
N TYR A 390 10.29 0.51 -8.70
CA TYR A 390 11.43 -0.40 -8.71
C TYR A 390 11.24 -1.59 -9.68
N LEU A 391 9.99 -1.98 -9.97
CA LEU A 391 9.66 -3.03 -10.94
C LEU A 391 9.64 -2.57 -12.40
N SER A 392 9.86 -1.28 -12.70
CA SER A 392 9.83 -0.76 -14.07
C SER A 392 10.72 -1.54 -15.05
N GLY A 393 11.90 -1.98 -14.61
CA GLY A 393 12.79 -2.85 -15.42
C GLY A 393 12.20 -4.23 -15.70
N VAL A 394 11.53 -4.83 -14.71
CA VAL A 394 10.83 -6.11 -14.86
C VAL A 394 9.65 -5.96 -15.82
N PHE A 395 8.81 -4.93 -15.63
CA PHE A 395 7.68 -4.64 -16.52
C PHE A 395 8.13 -4.48 -17.98
N ASN A 396 9.19 -3.70 -18.22
CA ASN A 396 9.77 -3.53 -19.55
C ASN A 396 10.26 -4.83 -20.17
N SER A 397 11.01 -5.63 -19.41
CA SER A 397 11.61 -6.86 -19.90
C SER A 397 10.53 -7.92 -20.21
N VAL A 398 9.50 -8.02 -19.38
CA VAL A 398 8.34 -8.89 -19.62
C VAL A 398 7.59 -8.45 -20.88
N HIS A 399 7.35 -7.14 -21.02
CA HIS A 399 6.68 -6.59 -22.20
C HIS A 399 7.47 -6.87 -23.49
N GLU A 400 8.78 -6.62 -23.50
CA GLU A 400 9.64 -6.88 -24.66
C GLU A 400 9.62 -8.35 -25.06
N TYR A 401 9.74 -9.26 -24.09
CA TYR A 401 9.67 -10.69 -24.35
C TYR A 401 8.30 -11.10 -24.90
N TYR A 402 7.21 -10.59 -24.31
CA TYR A 402 5.85 -10.89 -24.74
C TYR A 402 5.61 -10.43 -26.19
N SER A 403 5.96 -9.18 -26.51
CA SER A 403 5.82 -8.59 -27.86
C SER A 403 6.67 -9.29 -28.92
N ASN A 404 7.82 -9.84 -28.52
CA ASN A 404 8.70 -10.59 -29.40
C ASN A 404 8.34 -12.07 -29.53
N SER A 405 7.47 -12.60 -28.65
CA SER A 405 7.09 -14.02 -28.66
C SER A 405 6.43 -14.41 -29.99
N TRP A 406 7.07 -15.34 -30.70
CA TRP A 406 6.55 -15.90 -31.95
C TRP A 406 5.15 -16.50 -31.76
N ARG A 407 4.81 -16.97 -30.56
CA ARG A 407 3.49 -17.55 -30.24
C ARG A 407 2.38 -16.50 -30.25
N VAL A 408 2.65 -15.28 -29.77
CA VAL A 408 1.72 -14.14 -29.83
C VAL A 408 1.54 -13.71 -31.30
N LYS A 409 2.63 -13.63 -32.06
CA LYS A 409 2.58 -13.36 -33.50
C LYS A 409 1.80 -14.45 -34.27
N TRP A 410 1.95 -15.71 -33.90
CA TRP A 410 1.19 -16.84 -34.48
C TRP A 410 -0.28 -16.90 -34.05
N ALA A 411 -0.63 -16.47 -32.83
CA ALA A 411 -2.01 -16.32 -32.39
C ALA A 411 -2.74 -15.26 -33.23
N PHE A 412 -2.06 -14.15 -33.56
CA PHE A 412 -2.55 -13.15 -34.50
C PHE A 412 -2.82 -13.74 -35.89
N PHE A 413 -1.89 -14.57 -36.41
CA PHE A 413 -2.08 -15.30 -37.68
C PHE A 413 -3.21 -16.35 -37.64
N LYS A 414 -3.62 -16.83 -36.47
CA LYS A 414 -4.77 -17.73 -36.31
C LYS A 414 -6.09 -17.01 -36.02
N SER A 415 -6.09 -15.68 -35.93
CA SER A 415 -7.32 -14.93 -35.70
C SER A 415 -8.30 -15.08 -36.87
N TRP A 416 -9.60 -15.14 -36.55
CA TRP A 416 -10.69 -15.29 -37.53
C TRP A 416 -10.60 -14.32 -38.72
N PRO A 417 -10.22 -13.03 -38.55
CA PRO A 417 -10.05 -12.11 -39.67
C PRO A 417 -8.93 -12.51 -40.63
N PHE A 418 -7.81 -13.04 -40.13
CA PHE A 418 -6.68 -13.46 -40.97
C PHE A 418 -7.01 -14.73 -41.76
N LEU A 419 -7.66 -15.72 -41.14
CA LEU A 419 -8.11 -16.93 -41.83
C LEU A 419 -9.14 -16.59 -42.92
N SER A 420 -10.03 -15.63 -42.66
CA SER A 420 -11.02 -15.15 -43.63
C SER A 420 -10.36 -14.44 -44.82
N THR A 421 -9.38 -13.55 -44.58
CA THR A 421 -8.66 -12.87 -45.67
C THR A 421 -7.80 -13.83 -46.49
N LEU A 422 -7.19 -14.84 -45.86
CA LEU A 422 -6.44 -15.88 -46.56
C LEU A 422 -7.36 -16.75 -47.43
N ALA A 423 -8.53 -17.13 -46.91
CA ALA A 423 -9.54 -17.87 -47.67
C ALA A 423 -10.08 -17.07 -48.86
N ALA A 424 -10.42 -15.79 -48.65
CA ALA A 424 -10.88 -14.90 -49.72
C ALA A 424 -9.82 -14.71 -50.81
N SER A 425 -8.55 -14.53 -50.43
CA SER A 425 -7.42 -14.42 -51.37
C SER A 425 -7.23 -15.69 -52.19
N SER A 426 -7.36 -16.86 -51.55
CA SER A 426 -7.26 -18.17 -52.22
C SER A 426 -8.41 -18.38 -53.22
N LEU A 427 -9.65 -18.03 -52.84
CA LEU A 427 -10.81 -18.09 -53.73
C LEU A 427 -10.67 -17.14 -54.93
N LEU A 428 -10.13 -15.95 -54.72
CA LEU A 428 -9.87 -15.00 -55.80
C LEU A 428 -8.86 -15.57 -56.82
N LEU A 429 -7.75 -16.14 -56.34
CA LEU A 429 -6.75 -16.77 -57.20
C LEU A 429 -7.33 -17.94 -58.00
N LEU A 430 -8.14 -18.79 -57.36
CA LEU A 430 -8.84 -19.88 -58.04
C LEU A 430 -9.81 -19.36 -59.10
N THR A 431 -10.51 -18.27 -58.84
CA THR A 431 -11.44 -17.64 -59.79
C THR A 431 -10.69 -17.09 -61.00
N VAL A 432 -9.53 -16.45 -60.79
CA VAL A 432 -8.66 -15.97 -61.87
C VAL A 432 -8.15 -17.15 -62.70
N ALA A 433 -7.68 -18.22 -62.06
CA ALA A 433 -7.22 -19.43 -62.74
C ALA A 433 -8.34 -20.09 -63.56
N GLN A 434 -9.54 -20.24 -62.97
CA GLN A 434 -10.72 -20.77 -63.66
C GLN A 434 -11.10 -19.91 -64.87
N THR A 435 -11.12 -18.59 -64.71
CA THR A 435 -11.41 -17.64 -65.80
C THR A 435 -10.38 -17.77 -66.91
N PHE A 436 -9.09 -17.87 -66.56
CA PHE A 436 -8.02 -18.09 -67.52
C PHE A 436 -8.19 -19.39 -68.30
N PHE A 437 -8.42 -20.52 -67.63
CA PHE A 437 -8.61 -21.81 -68.31
C PHE A 437 -9.88 -21.84 -69.18
N THR A 438 -10.95 -21.17 -68.75
CA THR A 438 -12.20 -21.06 -69.52
C THR A 438 -11.98 -20.23 -70.80
N VAL A 439 -11.31 -19.08 -70.69
CA VAL A 439 -10.98 -18.22 -71.83
C VAL A 439 -9.97 -18.91 -72.76
N TYR A 440 -8.95 -19.56 -72.20
CA TYR A 440 -7.97 -20.32 -72.98
C TYR A 440 -8.62 -21.46 -73.77
N GLY A 441 -9.54 -22.22 -73.15
CA GLY A 441 -10.30 -23.27 -73.82
C GLY A 441 -11.22 -22.75 -74.93
N TYR A 442 -11.73 -21.52 -74.81
CA TYR A 442 -12.50 -20.86 -75.87
C TYR A 442 -11.62 -20.49 -77.08
N PHE A 443 -10.40 -20.00 -76.85
CA PHE A 443 -9.48 -19.62 -77.92
C PHE A 443 -8.66 -20.78 -78.50
N ARG A 444 -8.53 -21.90 -77.78
CA ARG A 444 -7.89 -23.14 -78.23
C ARG A 444 -8.74 -24.36 -77.85
N PRO A 445 -9.86 -24.60 -78.56
CA PRO A 445 -10.67 -25.78 -78.30
C PRO A 445 -9.84 -27.04 -78.56
N PRO A 446 -9.95 -28.07 -77.70
CA PRO A 446 -9.30 -29.36 -77.95
C PRO A 446 -9.81 -29.93 -79.28
N LYS A 447 -8.89 -30.46 -80.09
CA LYS A 447 -9.20 -31.09 -81.38
C LYS A 447 -10.01 -32.37 -81.21
#